data_AF-A0A8T4J2T5-F1
#
_entry.id   AF-A0A8T4J2T5-F1
#
_cell.length_a   1.000
_cell.length_b   1.000
_cell.length_c   1.000
_cell.angle_alpha   90.00
_cell.angle_beta   90.00
_cell.angle_gamma   90.00
#
_symmetry.space_group_name_H-M   'P 1'
#
loop_
_entity.id
_entity.type
_entity.pdbx_description
1 polymer ?
#
loop_
_entity_poly.entity_id
_entity_poly.type
_entity_poly.pdbx_seq_one_letter_code
_entity_poly.pdbx_strand_id
1 'polypeptide(L)'
;GHSLVWGGSDVGLMKVVADGVQGAGGRLVGISVEFLAAKAREGADEMIITADLAERKALLLQRADAIVVMVGGTGTLDEATEILELK
;
A
#
# COMPACT_ATOMS: atom_id res chain seq x y z
N GLY A 1 -13.38 -11.02 -6.77
CA GLY A 1 -12.81 -9.72 -7.21
C GLY A 1 -11.30 -9.76 -7.05
N HIS A 2 -10.62 -8.66 -7.33
CA HIS A 2 -9.17 -8.52 -7.07
C HIS A 2 -8.93 -8.01 -5.63
N SER A 3 -7.78 -8.36 -5.06
CA SER A 3 -7.31 -7.82 -3.77
C SER A 3 -6.51 -6.55 -4.00
N LEU A 4 -6.63 -5.58 -3.09
CA LEU A 4 -5.77 -4.40 -3.06
C LEU A 4 -4.57 -4.66 -2.14
N VAL A 5 -3.37 -4.57 -2.69
CA VAL A 5 -2.12 -4.46 -1.93
C VAL A 5 -1.70 -2.99 -1.92
N TRP A 6 -1.58 -2.36 -0.76
CA TRP A 6 -1.23 -0.93 -0.69
C TRP A 6 -0.45 -0.55 0.58
N GLY A 7 -0.03 0.71 0.66
CA GLY A 7 0.78 1.26 1.76
C GLY A 7 0.12 1.33 3.13
N GLY A 8 -1.10 0.81 3.30
CA GLY A 8 -1.75 0.60 4.60
C GLY A 8 -2.31 1.85 5.29
N SER A 9 -2.15 3.05 4.74
CA SER A 9 -2.57 4.28 5.45
C SER A 9 -4.08 4.57 5.35
N ASP A 10 -4.69 5.07 6.43
CA ASP A 10 -6.09 5.54 6.48
C ASP A 10 -6.23 7.06 6.32
N VAL A 11 -5.38 7.68 5.50
CA VAL A 11 -5.53 9.09 5.13
C VAL A 11 -5.32 9.30 3.63
N GLY A 12 -5.82 10.42 3.12
CA GLY A 12 -5.61 10.85 1.73
C GLY A 12 -6.15 9.84 0.69
N LEU A 13 -5.48 9.76 -0.46
CA LEU A 13 -5.92 8.88 -1.56
C LEU A 13 -5.83 7.38 -1.23
N MET A 14 -4.91 6.98 -0.35
CA MET A 14 -4.84 5.58 0.12
C MET A 14 -6.13 5.17 0.83
N LYS A 15 -6.69 6.05 1.67
CA LYS A 15 -7.99 5.83 2.30
C LYS A 15 -9.11 5.71 1.27
N VAL A 16 -9.20 6.65 0.34
CA VAL A 16 -10.29 6.70 -0.65
C VAL A 16 -10.33 5.40 -1.48
N VAL A 17 -9.17 4.90 -1.90
CA VAL A 17 -9.09 3.64 -2.65
C VAL A 17 -9.42 2.43 -1.77
N ALA A 18 -8.89 2.37 -0.55
CA ALA A 18 -9.22 1.28 0.38
C ALA A 18 -10.71 1.23 0.72
N ASP A 19 -11.35 2.38 0.96
CA ASP A 19 -12.80 2.50 1.19
C ASP A 19 -13.60 1.99 -0.02
N GLY A 20 -13.19 2.37 -1.24
CA GLY A 20 -13.84 1.92 -2.48
C GLY A 20 -13.74 0.40 -2.69
N VAL A 21 -12.56 -0.18 -2.44
CA VAL A 21 -12.34 -1.63 -2.54
C VAL A 21 -13.16 -2.38 -1.50
N GLN A 22 -13.16 -1.92 -0.25
CA GLN A 22 -13.94 -2.53 0.82
C GLN A 22 -15.45 -2.43 0.55
N GLY A 23 -15.94 -1.28 0.08
CA GLY A 23 -17.35 -1.08 -0.29
C GLY A 23 -17.82 -1.97 -1.45
N ALA A 24 -16.90 -2.40 -2.32
CA ALA A 24 -17.14 -3.37 -3.39
C ALA A 24 -16.98 -4.84 -2.94
N GLY A 25 -16.67 -5.09 -1.66
CA GLY A 25 -16.42 -6.44 -1.12
C GLY A 25 -15.07 -7.03 -1.53
N GLY A 26 -14.10 -6.20 -1.93
CA GLY A 26 -12.73 -6.61 -2.22
C GLY A 26 -11.89 -6.79 -0.94
N ARG A 27 -10.82 -7.58 -1.06
CA ARG A 27 -9.89 -7.85 0.05
C ARG A 27 -8.81 -6.77 0.13
N LEU A 28 -8.47 -6.40 1.36
CA LEU A 28 -7.48 -5.39 1.72
C LEU A 28 -6.24 -6.03 2.36
N VAL A 29 -5.08 -5.93 1.69
CA VAL A 29 -3.75 -6.25 2.23
C VAL A 29 -2.90 -4.98 2.37
N GLY A 30 -2.73 -4.49 3.59
CA GLY A 30 -1.93 -3.32 3.90
C GLY A 30 -0.49 -3.69 4.28
N ILE A 31 0.48 -2.91 3.79
CA ILE A 31 1.90 -3.02 4.15
C ILE A 31 2.40 -1.62 4.54
N SER A 32 2.52 -1.41 5.85
CA SER A 32 3.00 -0.18 6.45
C SER A 32 4.37 -0.39 7.09
N VAL A 33 4.95 0.67 7.65
CA VAL A 33 6.25 0.69 8.33
C VAL A 33 6.07 1.28 9.73
N GLU A 34 6.91 0.89 10.69
CA GLU A 34 6.76 1.27 12.10
C GLU A 34 6.49 2.77 12.34
N PHE A 35 7.24 3.66 11.69
CA PHE A 35 7.06 5.10 11.87
C PHE A 35 5.77 5.67 11.24
N LEU A 36 5.04 4.87 10.46
CA LEU A 36 3.72 5.17 9.91
C LEU A 36 2.59 4.36 10.58
N ALA A 37 2.89 3.53 11.58
CA ALA A 37 1.91 2.66 12.23
C ALA A 37 0.69 3.43 12.79
N ALA A 38 0.90 4.63 13.32
CA ALA A 38 -0.18 5.49 13.83
C ALA A 38 -1.17 5.96 12.74
N LYS A 39 -0.81 5.84 11.46
CA LYS A 39 -1.67 6.17 10.31
C LYS A 39 -2.19 4.92 9.61
N ALA A 40 -1.89 3.72 10.12
CA ALA A 40 -2.33 2.48 9.52
C ALA A 40 -3.85 2.33 9.68
N ARG A 41 -4.48 1.78 8.64
CA ARG A 41 -5.91 1.52 8.60
C ARG A 41 -6.30 0.38 9.55
N GLU A 42 -7.29 0.64 10.38
CA GLU A 42 -8.00 -0.39 11.12
C GLU A 42 -9.00 -1.13 10.19
N GLY A 43 -9.18 -2.43 10.40
CA GLY A 43 -10.16 -3.22 9.65
C GLY A 43 -9.74 -3.56 8.20
N ALA A 44 -8.45 -3.56 7.90
CA ALA A 44 -7.93 -4.30 6.75
C ALA A 44 -7.99 -5.82 7.02
N ASP A 45 -8.14 -6.63 5.98
CA ASP A 45 -8.12 -8.11 6.13
C ASP A 45 -6.74 -8.61 6.55
N GLU A 46 -5.70 -7.87 6.19
CA GLU A 46 -4.31 -8.11 6.59
C GLU A 46 -3.58 -6.77 6.69
N MET A 47 -2.82 -6.58 7.76
CA MET A 47 -1.97 -5.40 7.95
C MET A 47 -0.60 -5.85 8.45
N ILE A 48 0.43 -5.61 7.65
CA ILE A 48 1.82 -5.93 7.97
C ILE A 48 2.53 -4.64 8.28
N ILE A 49 3.21 -4.59 9.42
CA ILE A 49 4.08 -3.48 9.82
C ILE A 49 5.53 -3.95 9.69
N THR A 50 6.27 -3.38 8.76
CA THR A 50 7.69 -3.70 8.51
C THR A 50 8.61 -2.83 9.36
N ALA A 51 9.85 -3.29 9.54
CA ALA A 51 10.85 -2.55 10.31
C ALA A 51 11.35 -1.30 9.56
N ASP A 52 11.44 -1.37 8.23
CA ASP A 52 11.94 -0.27 7.40
C ASP A 52 11.22 -0.14 6.05
N LEU A 53 11.59 0.91 5.30
CA LEU A 53 11.03 1.22 3.99
C LEU A 53 11.46 0.23 2.89
N ALA A 54 12.66 -0.35 2.99
CA ALA A 54 13.15 -1.29 1.99
C ALA A 54 12.36 -2.59 2.04
N GLU A 55 12.17 -3.15 3.25
CA GLU A 55 11.30 -4.31 3.48
C GLU A 55 9.86 -4.00 3.05
N ARG A 56 9.34 -2.81 3.37
CA ARG A 56 8.00 -2.37 2.95
C ARG A 56 7.85 -2.42 1.43
N LYS A 57 8.77 -1.80 0.68
CA LYS A 57 8.73 -1.71 -0.78
C LYS A 57 8.90 -3.09 -1.43
N ALA A 58 9.82 -3.91 -0.91
CA ALA A 58 10.00 -5.28 -1.37
C ALA A 58 8.72 -6.13 -1.19
N LEU A 59 8.06 -6.05 -0.03
CA LEU A 59 6.83 -6.80 0.22
C LEU A 59 5.64 -6.29 -0.61
N LEU A 60 5.55 -4.98 -0.88
CA LEU A 60 4.54 -4.42 -1.79
C LEU A 60 4.68 -5.01 -3.20
N LEU A 61 5.91 -5.05 -3.70
CA LEU A 61 6.23 -5.63 -5.01
C LEU A 61 5.99 -7.13 -5.08
N GLN A 62 6.46 -7.88 -4.08
CA GLN A 62 6.34 -9.34 -4.04
C GLN A 62 4.89 -9.84 -3.98
N ARG A 63 3.98 -9.04 -3.40
CA ARG A 63 2.56 -9.40 -3.26
C ARG A 63 1.68 -8.86 -4.39
N ALA A 64 2.21 -8.06 -5.30
CA ALA A 64 1.42 -7.42 -6.35
C ALA A 64 1.64 -8.09 -7.72
N ASP A 65 0.55 -8.55 -8.34
CA ASP A 65 0.58 -9.05 -9.73
C ASP A 65 0.62 -7.90 -10.75
N ALA A 66 0.06 -6.74 -10.38
CA ALA A 66 0.01 -5.52 -11.19
C ALA A 66 0.08 -4.29 -10.29
N ILE A 67 0.64 -3.21 -10.82
CA ILE A 67 0.86 -1.98 -10.07
C ILE A 67 0.18 -0.82 -10.77
N VAL A 68 -0.57 -0.03 -10.00
CA VAL A 68 -1.19 1.22 -10.44
C VAL A 68 -0.61 2.35 -9.61
N VAL A 69 0.06 3.29 -10.28
CA VAL A 69 0.59 4.50 -9.65
C VAL A 69 -0.41 5.62 -9.82
N MET A 70 -0.93 6.15 -8.72
CA MET A 70 -1.83 7.32 -8.71
C MET A 70 -1.05 8.59 -8.39
N VAL A 71 -1.69 9.74 -8.55
CA VAL A 71 -1.11 11.03 -8.14
C VAL A 71 -0.72 11.01 -6.67
N GLY A 72 0.47 11.50 -6.35
CA GLY A 72 1.01 11.49 -5.00
C GLY A 72 2.20 12.42 -4.84
N GLY A 73 2.79 12.42 -3.65
CA GLY A 73 3.96 13.24 -3.32
C GLY A 73 5.28 12.53 -3.61
N THR A 74 6.35 12.99 -2.96
CA THR A 74 7.69 12.40 -3.08
C THR A 74 7.76 10.93 -2.69
N GLY A 75 6.98 10.48 -1.70
CA GLY A 75 6.91 9.07 -1.34
C GLY A 75 6.35 8.18 -2.45
N THR A 76 5.36 8.67 -3.21
CA THR A 76 4.84 7.95 -4.38
C THR A 76 5.84 7.95 -5.54
N LEU A 77 6.60 9.03 -5.71
CA LEU A 77 7.69 9.07 -6.68
C LEU A 77 8.80 8.08 -6.32
N ASP A 78 9.22 8.00 -5.05
CA ASP A 78 10.22 7.04 -4.55
C ASP A 78 9.81 5.59 -4.85
N GLU A 79 8.57 5.23 -4.51
CA GLU A 79 8.01 3.90 -4.79
C GLU A 79 7.96 3.62 -6.30
N ALA A 80 7.51 4.60 -7.10
CA ALA A 80 7.39 4.45 -8.55
C ALA A 80 8.76 4.29 -9.23
N THR A 81 9.78 5.04 -8.83
CA THR A 81 11.13 4.94 -9.41
C THR A 81 11.75 3.58 -9.15
N GLU A 82 11.58 3.00 -7.95
CA GLU A 82 12.12 1.67 -7.65
C GLU A 82 11.47 0.57 -8.50
N ILE A 83 10.16 0.68 -8.76
CA ILE A 83 9.46 -0.23 -9.67
C ILE A 83 10.02 -0.14 -11.09
N LEU A 84 10.36 1.08 -11.54
CA LEU A 84 10.91 1.33 -12.87
C LEU A 84 12.38 0.88 -12.99
N GLU A 85 13.14 0.88 -11.90
CA GLU A 85 14.54 0.41 -11.89
C GLU A 85 14.65 -1.12 -11.85
N LEU A 86 13.69 -1.79 -11.19
CA LEU A 86 13.67 -3.25 -11.05
C LEU A 86 13.13 -3.98 -12.30
N LYS A 87 12.65 -3.25 -13.31
CA LYS A 87 12.14 -3.80 -14.58
C LYS A 87 12.99 -3.36 -15.76
#